data_AF-A0A7X4CYI9-F1
#
_entry.id   AF-A0A7X4CYI9-F1
#
_cell.length_a   1.000
_cell.length_b   1.000
_cell.length_c   1.000
_cell.angle_alpha   90.00
_cell.angle_beta   90.00
_cell.angle_gamma   90.00
#
_symmetry.space_group_name_H-M   'P 1'
#
loop_
_entity.id
_entity.type
_entity.pdbx_description
1 polymer ?
#
loop_
_entity_poly.entity_id
_entity_poly.type
_entity_poly.pdbx_seq_one_letter_code
_entity_poly.pdbx_strand_id
1 'polypeptide(L)'
;MTRPFPTAALAVALALAAPASAKDLGVRGATWPVAEPDLLAQIEARLVEMERSGEMARLQRQARDRARMKLEEPDPVPGIAPAREERSRLFDPASTVARVIRTPDGALIA
;
A
#
# COMPACT_ATOMS: atom_id res chain seq x y z
N MET A 1 -65.28 14.27 -32.84
CA MET A 1 -65.05 15.22 -31.74
C MET A 1 -63.55 15.43 -31.58
N THR A 2 -62.97 16.37 -32.34
CA THR A 2 -61.55 16.76 -32.23
C THR A 2 -61.54 18.22 -31.85
N ARG A 3 -61.32 18.54 -30.57
CA ARG A 3 -61.21 19.93 -30.13
C ARG A 3 -60.00 20.55 -30.83
N PRO A 4 -60.14 21.69 -31.51
CA PRO A 4 -59.00 22.32 -32.16
C PRO A 4 -57.98 22.70 -31.07
N PHE A 5 -56.76 22.19 -31.19
CA PHE A 5 -55.66 22.57 -30.32
C PHE A 5 -55.47 24.10 -30.41
N PRO A 6 -55.27 24.81 -29.30
CA PRO A 6 -55.18 26.27 -29.29
C PRO A 6 -53.82 26.72 -29.84
N THR A 7 -53.63 26.55 -31.15
CA THR A 7 -52.45 26.93 -31.92
C THR A 7 -52.18 28.43 -31.82
N ALA A 8 -53.24 29.24 -31.79
CA ALA A 8 -53.13 30.68 -31.57
C ALA A 8 -52.55 31.02 -30.18
N ALA A 9 -52.98 30.31 -29.12
CA ALA A 9 -52.45 30.55 -27.78
C ALA A 9 -50.98 30.10 -27.66
N LEU A 10 -50.61 28.99 -28.32
CA LEU A 10 -49.23 28.53 -28.38
C LEU A 10 -48.34 29.52 -29.14
N ALA A 11 -48.81 30.05 -30.26
CA ALA A 11 -48.08 31.04 -31.05
C ALA A 11 -47.85 32.35 -30.27
N VAL A 12 -48.87 32.82 -29.54
CA VAL A 12 -48.77 33.99 -28.67
C VAL A 12 -47.80 33.72 -27.51
N ALA A 13 -47.86 32.54 -26.89
CA ALA A 13 -46.92 32.15 -25.83
C ALA A 13 -45.47 32.08 -26.32
N LEU A 14 -45.25 31.60 -27.54
CA LEU A 14 -43.93 31.57 -28.17
C LEU A 14 -43.43 32.98 -28.50
N ALA A 15 -44.32 33.86 -28.95
CA ALA A 15 -43.99 35.25 -29.26
C ALA A 15 -43.67 36.10 -28.02
N LEU A 16 -44.25 35.73 -26.85
CA LEU A 16 -44.02 36.38 -25.56
C LEU A 16 -42.85 35.77 -24.78
N ALA A 17 -42.23 34.70 -25.28
CA ALA A 17 -41.09 34.08 -24.59
C ALA A 17 -39.87 35.01 -24.63
N ALA A 18 -39.41 35.44 -23.46
CA ALA A 18 -38.19 36.21 -23.35
C ALA A 18 -36.96 35.36 -23.68
N PRO A 19 -35.92 35.91 -24.36
CA PRO A 19 -34.70 35.18 -24.63
C PRO A 19 -33.97 34.84 -23.32
N ALA A 20 -33.72 33.55 -23.10
CA ALA A 20 -32.86 33.10 -22.02
C ALA A 20 -31.39 33.21 -22.46
N SER A 21 -30.56 33.85 -21.65
CA SER A 21 -29.11 33.89 -21.86
C SER A 21 -28.42 32.99 -20.83
N ALA A 22 -27.72 31.97 -21.30
CA ALA A 22 -26.85 31.14 -20.46
C ALA A 22 -25.47 31.79 -20.39
N LYS A 23 -24.96 31.98 -19.18
CA LYS A 23 -23.59 32.47 -18.99
C LYS A 23 -22.62 31.32 -19.23
N ASP A 24 -21.80 31.41 -20.27
CA ASP A 24 -20.65 30.52 -20.45
C ASP A 24 -19.64 30.79 -19.33
N LEU A 25 -19.51 29.85 -18.41
CA LEU A 25 -18.60 29.97 -17.27
C LEU A 25 -17.13 29.74 -17.66
N GLY A 26 -16.86 29.50 -18.95
CA GLY A 26 -15.50 29.39 -19.47
C GLY A 26 -14.81 28.06 -19.14
N VAL A 27 -13.59 27.95 -19.67
CA VAL A 27 -12.71 26.78 -19.59
C VAL A 27 -12.18 26.60 -18.16
N ARG A 28 -11.83 25.36 -17.77
CA ARG A 28 -11.13 25.08 -16.51
C ARG A 28 -9.99 26.09 -16.31
N GLY A 29 -9.90 26.69 -15.12
CA GLY A 29 -8.82 27.62 -14.76
C GLY A 29 -7.43 26.99 -14.97
N ALA A 30 -6.38 27.82 -14.93
CA ALA A 30 -5.01 27.39 -15.20
C ALA A 30 -4.67 26.10 -14.42
N THR A 31 -4.31 25.04 -15.14
CA THR A 31 -3.80 23.80 -14.55
C THR A 31 -2.27 23.86 -14.54
N TRP A 32 -1.66 23.72 -13.36
CA TRP A 32 -0.21 23.67 -13.24
C TRP A 32 0.30 22.24 -13.43
N PRO A 33 1.47 22.06 -14.05
CA PRO A 33 2.14 20.76 -14.09
C PRO A 33 2.56 20.35 -12.67
N VAL A 34 2.66 19.04 -12.43
CA VAL A 34 3.25 18.49 -11.21
C VAL A 34 4.72 18.94 -11.15
N ALA A 35 5.09 19.64 -10.09
CA ALA A 35 6.41 20.21 -9.91
C ALA A 35 7.35 19.32 -9.08
N GLU A 36 6.84 18.25 -8.46
CA GLU A 36 7.68 17.36 -7.66
C GLU A 36 8.65 16.55 -8.54
N PRO A 37 9.91 16.37 -8.10
CA PRO A 37 10.82 15.46 -8.77
C PRO A 37 10.34 14.01 -8.62
N ASP A 38 10.60 13.19 -9.65
CA ASP A 38 10.28 11.75 -9.65
C ASP A 38 10.78 11.07 -8.37
N LEU A 39 9.85 10.43 -7.65
CA LEU A 39 10.15 9.77 -6.37
C LEU A 39 11.14 8.61 -6.53
N LEU A 40 11.03 7.83 -7.61
CA LEU A 40 11.95 6.73 -7.86
C LEU A 40 13.36 7.26 -8.18
N ALA A 41 13.45 8.33 -8.97
CA ALA A 41 14.74 8.98 -9.25
C ALA A 41 15.41 9.52 -7.96
N GLN A 42 14.61 10.08 -7.03
CA GLN A 42 15.12 10.52 -5.73
C GLN A 42 15.59 9.35 -4.84
N ILE A 43 14.83 8.25 -4.81
CA ILE A 43 15.20 7.04 -4.06
C ILE A 43 16.51 6.48 -4.61
N GLU A 44 16.63 6.35 -5.94
CA GLU A 44 17.83 5.85 -6.60
C GLU A 44 19.06 6.73 -6.28
N ALA A 45 18.95 8.05 -6.44
CA ALA A 45 20.03 8.98 -6.14
C ALA A 45 20.52 8.84 -4.69
N ARG A 46 19.58 8.68 -3.74
CA ARG A 46 19.91 8.47 -2.33
C ARG A 46 20.62 7.13 -2.09
N LEU A 47 20.16 6.06 -2.72
CA LEU A 47 20.79 4.73 -2.59
C LEU A 47 22.22 4.73 -3.15
N VAL A 48 22.44 5.36 -4.31
CA VAL A 48 23.78 5.50 -4.92
C VAL A 48 24.71 6.31 -4.02
N GLU A 49 24.23 7.40 -3.43
CA GLU A 49 25.04 8.20 -2.49
C GLU A 49 25.38 7.41 -1.22
N MET A 50 24.43 6.63 -0.70
CA MET A 50 24.69 5.74 0.45
C MET A 50 25.68 4.62 0.13
N GLU A 51 25.72 4.14 -1.12
CA GLU A 51 26.72 3.18 -1.57
C GLU A 51 28.11 3.82 -1.67
N ARG A 52 28.21 4.98 -2.34
CA ARG A 52 29.47 5.73 -2.50
C ARG A 52 30.09 6.15 -1.18
N SER A 53 29.27 6.59 -0.24
CA SER A 53 29.70 6.96 1.11
C SER A 53 30.04 5.76 2.00
N GLY A 54 29.71 4.53 1.58
CA GLY A 54 29.86 3.32 2.39
C GLY A 54 28.84 3.17 3.53
N GLU A 55 27.87 4.08 3.61
CA GLU A 55 26.77 4.04 4.58
C GLU A 55 25.95 2.76 4.47
N MET A 56 25.71 2.28 3.25
CA MET A 56 25.06 0.98 3.00
C MET A 56 25.79 -0.15 3.71
N ALA A 57 27.13 -0.20 3.58
CA ALA A 57 27.93 -1.24 4.21
C ALA A 57 27.92 -1.12 5.74
N ARG A 58 27.89 0.11 6.28
CA ARG A 58 27.74 0.35 7.72
C ARG A 58 26.42 -0.20 8.25
N LEU A 59 25.31 0.11 7.58
CA LEU A 59 23.98 -0.37 7.96
C LEU A 59 23.88 -1.90 7.88
N GLN A 60 24.46 -2.51 6.84
CA GLN A 60 24.52 -3.97 6.70
C GLN A 60 25.28 -4.63 7.85
N ARG A 61 26.45 -4.08 8.25
CA ARG A 61 27.20 -4.60 9.41
C ARG A 61 26.38 -4.52 10.69
N GLN A 62 25.78 -3.36 10.97
CA GLN A 62 24.94 -3.18 12.16
C GLN A 62 23.75 -4.13 12.19
N ALA A 63 23.12 -4.40 11.04
CA ALA A 63 22.03 -5.37 10.95
C ALA A 63 22.51 -6.80 11.27
N ARG A 64 23.68 -7.20 10.74
CA ARG A 64 24.29 -8.50 11.03
C ARG A 64 24.65 -8.64 12.51
N ASP A 65 25.24 -7.61 13.10
CA ASP A 65 25.63 -7.63 14.51
C ASP A 65 24.41 -7.77 15.43
N ARG A 66 23.32 -7.05 15.15
CA ARG A 66 22.06 -7.19 15.89
C ARG A 66 21.45 -8.59 15.74
N ALA A 67 21.48 -9.16 14.54
CA ALA A 67 20.96 -10.50 14.29
C ALA A 67 21.80 -11.57 15.03
N ARG A 68 23.12 -11.42 15.02
CA ARG A 68 24.04 -12.28 15.74
C ARG A 68 23.81 -12.21 17.25
N MET A 69 23.75 -11.01 17.80
CA MET A 69 23.49 -10.79 19.23
C MET A 69 22.16 -11.43 19.67
N LYS A 70 21.09 -11.27 18.89
CA LYS A 70 19.80 -11.92 19.17
C LYS A 70 19.85 -13.45 19.17
N LEU A 71 20.78 -14.05 18.41
CA LEU A 71 20.94 -15.49 18.33
C LEU A 71 21.83 -16.02 19.46
N GLU A 72 22.93 -15.33 19.75
CA GLU A 72 23.90 -15.71 20.79
C GLU A 72 23.38 -15.39 22.20
N GLU A 73 22.63 -14.31 22.35
CA GLU A 73 22.04 -13.81 23.60
C GLU A 73 20.53 -13.59 23.41
N PRO A 74 19.75 -14.68 23.26
CA PRO A 74 18.31 -14.56 23.08
C PRO A 74 17.64 -14.02 24.34
N ASP A 75 16.57 -13.24 24.14
CA ASP A 75 15.71 -12.79 25.24
C ASP A 75 15.14 -14.02 25.98
N PRO A 76 15.07 -13.99 27.33
CA PRO A 76 14.45 -15.06 28.08
C PRO A 76 13.00 -15.29 27.62
N VAL A 77 12.65 -16.55 27.38
CA VAL A 77 11.29 -16.90 26.98
C VAL A 77 10.34 -16.63 28.15
N PRO A 78 9.30 -15.78 27.98
CA PRO A 78 8.37 -15.48 29.06
C PRO A 78 7.76 -16.74 29.67
N GLY A 79 7.79 -16.85 31.00
CA GLY A 79 7.27 -18.01 31.72
C GLY A 79 8.21 -19.21 31.81
N ILE A 80 9.36 -19.18 31.12
CA ILE A 80 10.42 -20.18 31.29
C ILE A 80 11.47 -19.61 32.24
N ALA A 81 11.66 -20.29 33.38
CA ALA A 81 12.66 -19.95 34.38
C ALA A 81 13.72 -21.07 34.49
N PRO A 82 14.92 -20.77 35.02
CA PRO A 82 15.93 -21.79 35.27
C PRO A 82 15.40 -22.94 36.12
N ALA A 83 15.74 -24.18 35.74
CA ALA A 83 15.36 -25.37 36.50
C ALA A 83 16.10 -25.38 37.86
N ARG A 84 15.36 -25.62 38.95
CA ARG A 84 15.93 -25.79 40.30
C ARG A 84 16.16 -27.25 40.68
N GLU A 85 15.46 -28.16 40.00
CA GLU A 85 15.47 -29.60 40.24
C GLU A 85 15.39 -30.31 38.87
N GLU A 86 16.02 -31.47 38.78
CA GLU A 86 15.98 -32.30 37.58
C GLU A 86 14.58 -32.91 37.38
N ARG A 87 14.02 -32.79 36.16
CA ARG A 87 12.73 -33.39 35.79
C ARG A 87 12.79 -33.90 34.36
N SER A 88 12.33 -35.13 34.14
CA SER A 88 12.21 -35.73 32.80
C SER A 88 10.75 -36.04 32.47
N ARG A 89 10.38 -35.90 31.19
CA ARG A 89 9.06 -36.24 30.66
C ARG A 89 9.22 -36.84 29.28
N LEU A 90 8.37 -37.81 28.94
CA LEU A 90 8.28 -38.32 27.58
C LEU A 90 7.53 -37.31 26.71
N PHE A 91 8.05 -37.06 25.52
CA PHE A 91 7.46 -36.18 24.52
C PHE A 91 7.38 -36.94 23.19
N ASP A 92 6.20 -36.92 22.56
CA ASP A 92 6.02 -37.43 21.20
C ASP A 92 6.21 -36.28 20.20
N PRO A 93 7.27 -36.30 19.36
CA PRO A 93 7.53 -35.26 18.39
C PRO A 93 6.68 -35.37 17.11
N ALA A 94 5.77 -36.35 17.01
CA ALA A 94 4.91 -36.48 15.83
C ALA A 94 4.11 -35.18 15.60
N SER A 95 4.35 -34.54 14.45
CA SER A 95 3.60 -33.36 14.01
C SER A 95 2.79 -33.69 12.76
N THR A 96 1.57 -33.15 12.69
CA THR A 96 0.71 -33.26 11.49
C THR A 96 0.66 -31.90 10.81
N VAL A 97 0.98 -31.86 9.51
CA VAL A 97 0.97 -30.64 8.73
C VAL A 97 -0.40 -30.46 8.07
N ALA A 98 -1.09 -29.36 8.38
CA ALA A 98 -2.45 -29.10 7.90
C ALA A 98 -2.53 -28.72 6.41
N ARG A 99 -1.41 -28.28 5.82
CA ARG A 99 -1.33 -27.85 4.42
C ARG A 99 0.05 -28.15 3.86
N VAL A 100 0.04 -28.57 2.61
CA VAL A 100 1.23 -28.71 1.77
C VAL A 100 2.16 -27.48 1.85
N ILE A 101 3.37 -27.69 2.36
CA ILE A 101 4.47 -26.73 2.45
C ILE A 101 5.34 -26.89 1.21
N ARG A 102 5.64 -25.77 0.56
CA ARG A 102 6.53 -25.72 -0.60
C ARG A 102 7.76 -24.87 -0.30
N THR A 103 8.89 -25.26 -0.86
CA THR A 103 10.09 -24.42 -0.91
C THR A 103 9.89 -23.24 -1.88
N PRO A 104 10.73 -22.19 -1.82
CA PRO A 104 10.68 -21.06 -2.78
C PRO A 104 10.85 -21.47 -4.24
N ASP A 105 11.57 -22.57 -4.50
CA ASP A 105 11.77 -23.21 -5.81
C ASP A 105 10.64 -24.18 -6.20
N GLY A 106 9.62 -24.33 -5.35
CA GLY A 106 8.38 -25.07 -5.64
C GLY A 106 8.37 -26.55 -5.25
N ALA A 107 9.45 -27.06 -4.66
CA ALA A 107 9.56 -28.43 -4.17
C ALA A 107 8.67 -28.67 -2.93
N LEU A 108 8.13 -29.88 -2.80
CA LEU A 108 7.25 -30.28 -1.70
C LEU A 108 8.08 -30.70 -0.47
N ILE A 109 7.73 -30.17 0.70
CA ILE A 109 8.40 -30.48 1.97
C ILE A 109 7.55 -31.40 2.86
N ALA A 110 6.26 -31.10 3.00
CA ALA A 110 5.30 -31.86 3.80
C ALA A 110 3.87 -31.44 3.44
#